data_AF-A0A7L9UAT1-F1
#
_entry.id   AF-A0A7L9UAT1-F1
#
_cell.length_a   1.000
_cell.length_b   1.000
_cell.length_c   1.000
_cell.angle_alpha   90.00
_cell.angle_beta   90.00
_cell.angle_gamma   90.00
#
_symmetry.space_group_name_H-M   'P 1'
#
loop_
_entity.id
_entity.type
_entity.pdbx_description
1 polymer ?
#
loop_
_entity_poly.entity_id
_entity_poly.type
_entity_poly.pdbx_seq_one_letter_code
_entity_poly.pdbx_strand_id
1 'polypeptide(L)'
;MSIVAILVLLAVAWSALAIGQIPNPFRARTSQARLWRRAFPSASKRQIGEFLSLFADAFSFRAIETQKFRPDDQLLGVYRALNPAKWIPESKEVERLAKELRKRYGIALADIWDDRMTLGALFAHVQQKKRSVGH
;
A
#
# COMPACT_ATOMS: atom_id res chain seq x y z
N MET A 1 28.92 20.98 -23.46
CA MET A 1 28.22 19.92 -22.68
C MET A 1 28.28 18.64 -23.50
N SER A 2 28.97 17.59 -23.03
CA SER A 2 29.11 16.33 -23.77
C SER A 2 27.77 15.58 -23.85
N ILE A 3 27.49 14.90 -24.97
CA ILE A 3 26.29 14.05 -25.15
C ILE A 3 26.19 13.01 -24.02
N VAL A 4 27.32 12.47 -23.58
CA VAL A 4 27.39 11.52 -22.46
C VAL A 4 26.86 12.15 -21.17
N ALA A 5 27.22 13.41 -20.89
CA ALA A 5 26.74 14.11 -19.70
C ALA A 5 25.22 14.36 -19.75
N ILE A 6 24.67 14.65 -20.93
CA ILE A 6 23.21 14.79 -21.13
C ILE A 6 22.49 13.46 -20.89
N LEU A 7 23.01 12.36 -21.45
CA LEU A 7 22.43 11.03 -21.26
C LEU A 7 22.46 10.58 -19.80
N VAL A 8 23.56 10.85 -19.08
CA VAL A 8 23.66 10.56 -17.64
C VAL A 8 22.65 11.38 -16.84
N LEU A 9 22.53 12.69 -17.10
CA LEU A 9 21.54 13.54 -16.42
C LEU A 9 20.11 13.09 -16.69
N LEU A 10 19.80 12.70 -17.93
CA LEU A 10 18.50 12.14 -18.29
C LEU A 10 18.23 10.81 -17.57
N ALA A 11 19.22 9.91 -17.49
CA ALA A 11 19.07 8.64 -16.79
C ALA A 11 18.87 8.81 -15.27
N VAL A 12 19.58 9.76 -14.66
CA VAL A 12 19.42 10.12 -13.24
C VAL A 12 18.04 10.74 -13.00
N ALA A 13 17.60 11.67 -13.86
CA ALA A 13 16.26 12.25 -13.78
C ALA A 13 15.16 11.19 -13.94
N TRP A 14 15.31 10.28 -14.91
CA TRP A 14 14.38 9.16 -15.09
C TRP A 14 14.32 8.23 -13.89
N SER A 15 15.48 7.89 -13.33
CA SER A 15 15.57 7.05 -12.13
C SER A 15 14.88 7.73 -10.95
N ALA A 16 15.15 9.02 -10.72
CA ALA A 16 14.52 9.80 -9.66
C ALA A 16 12.98 9.86 -9.81
N LEU A 17 12.47 9.96 -11.05
CA LEU A 17 11.04 9.96 -11.32
C LEU A 17 10.39 8.58 -11.13
N ALA A 18 11.14 7.49 -11.26
CA ALA A 18 10.65 6.12 -11.11
C ALA A 18 10.58 5.64 -9.64
N ILE A 19 11.32 6.27 -8.73
CA ILE A 19 11.35 5.89 -7.31
C ILE A 19 9.97 6.09 -6.66
N GLY A 20 9.49 5.05 -5.98
CA GLY A 20 8.24 5.08 -5.20
C GLY A 20 6.95 5.08 -6.03
N GLN A 21 7.04 4.89 -7.34
CA GLN A 21 5.86 4.72 -8.18
C GLN A 21 5.16 3.39 -7.90
N ILE A 22 3.83 3.38 -7.86
CA ILE A 22 3.07 2.14 -7.74
C ILE A 22 3.22 1.26 -9.02
N PRO A 23 3.10 -0.07 -8.90
CA PRO A 23 3.20 -0.99 -10.04
C PRO A 23 2.11 -0.79 -11.11
N ASN A 24 2.41 -1.19 -12.34
CA ASN A 24 1.43 -1.35 -13.43
C ASN A 24 0.72 -2.69 -13.21
N PRO A 25 -0.40 -2.75 -12.47
CA PRO A 25 -1.69 -2.31 -13.04
C PRO A 25 -2.39 -1.19 -12.24
N PHE A 26 -1.82 -0.75 -11.13
CA PHE A 26 -2.45 0.23 -10.25
C PHE A 26 -2.25 1.66 -10.75
N ARG A 27 -1.12 1.92 -11.44
CA ARG A 27 -0.70 3.26 -11.86
C ARG A 27 -1.71 3.99 -12.74
N ALA A 28 -2.35 3.26 -13.67
CA ALA A 28 -3.33 3.80 -14.62
C ALA A 28 -4.69 4.10 -13.98
N ARG A 29 -4.91 3.69 -12.72
CA ARG A 29 -6.20 3.88 -12.05
C ARG A 29 -6.39 5.33 -11.63
N THR A 30 -7.63 5.79 -11.71
CA THR A 30 -8.09 7.01 -11.03
C THR A 30 -8.33 6.74 -9.54
N SER A 31 -8.66 7.78 -8.77
CA SER A 31 -8.98 7.66 -7.35
C SER A 31 -10.13 6.67 -7.10
N GLN A 32 -9.91 5.77 -6.15
CA GLN A 32 -10.82 4.70 -5.75
C GLN A 32 -11.57 5.05 -4.46
N ALA A 33 -11.53 6.32 -4.03
CA ALA A 33 -12.17 6.78 -2.79
C ALA A 33 -13.67 6.45 -2.72
N ARG A 34 -14.38 6.42 -3.86
CA ARG A 34 -15.79 6.02 -3.91
C ARG A 34 -16.01 4.56 -3.52
N LEU A 35 -15.13 3.65 -3.95
CA LEU A 35 -15.23 2.23 -3.60
C LEU A 35 -14.98 2.02 -2.10
N TRP A 36 -14.01 2.74 -1.54
CA TRP A 36 -13.76 2.73 -0.11
C TRP A 36 -14.96 3.19 0.72
N ARG A 37 -15.59 4.31 0.33
CA ARG A 37 -16.81 4.79 1.02
C ARG A 37 -17.97 3.80 0.90
N ARG A 38 -18.10 3.11 -0.23
CA ARG A 38 -19.15 2.10 -0.43
C ARG A 38 -18.90 0.86 0.42
N ALA A 39 -17.65 0.41 0.52
CA ALA A 39 -17.27 -0.76 1.31
C ALA A 39 -17.32 -0.49 2.84
N PHE A 40 -17.02 0.73 3.26
CA PHE A 40 -16.97 1.12 4.68
C PHE A 40 -17.76 2.41 4.94
N PRO A 41 -19.11 2.38 4.86
CA PRO A 41 -19.94 3.57 5.00
C PRO A 41 -19.86 4.21 6.39
N SER A 42 -19.53 3.42 7.43
CA SER A 42 -19.38 3.91 8.80
C SER A 42 -17.97 4.41 9.12
N ALA A 43 -16.99 4.27 8.21
CA ALA A 43 -15.63 4.75 8.42
C ALA A 43 -15.47 6.17 7.91
N SER A 44 -14.78 7.03 8.67
CA SER A 44 -14.50 8.38 8.23
C SER A 44 -13.46 8.39 7.10
N LYS A 45 -13.51 9.42 6.23
CA LYS A 45 -12.49 9.63 5.19
C LYS A 45 -11.07 9.65 5.77
N ARG A 46 -10.92 10.19 6.99
CA ARG A 46 -9.65 10.24 7.70
C ARG A 46 -9.15 8.84 8.09
N GLN A 47 -10.02 7.97 8.63
CA GLN A 47 -9.64 6.60 9.00
C GLN A 47 -9.16 5.79 7.79
N ILE A 48 -9.88 5.88 6.67
CA ILE A 48 -9.50 5.23 5.41
C ILE A 48 -8.17 5.79 4.90
N GLY A 49 -8.01 7.12 4.90
CA GLY A 49 -6.79 7.79 4.46
C GLY A 49 -5.57 7.39 5.30
N GLU A 50 -5.70 7.38 6.63
CA GLU A 50 -4.62 6.98 7.55
C GLU A 50 -4.18 5.52 7.32
N PHE A 51 -5.13 4.62 7.07
CA PHE A 51 -4.84 3.24 6.74
C PHE A 51 -4.10 3.12 5.40
N LEU A 52 -4.59 3.80 4.35
CA LEU A 52 -3.96 3.76 3.02
C LEU A 52 -2.57 4.39 3.02
N SER A 53 -2.36 5.45 3.80
CA SER A 53 -1.03 6.04 4.02
C SER A 53 -0.10 5.04 4.70
N LEU A 54 -0.51 4.40 5.79
CA LEU A 54 0.30 3.38 6.47
C LEU A 54 0.69 2.24 5.52
N PHE A 55 -0.26 1.77 4.71
CA PHE A 55 0.00 0.75 3.71
C PHE A 55 1.01 1.22 2.66
N ALA A 56 0.81 2.42 2.09
CA ALA A 56 1.73 2.98 1.10
C ALA A 56 3.14 3.19 1.67
N ASP A 57 3.26 3.67 2.90
CA ASP A 57 4.54 3.88 3.57
C ASP A 57 5.30 2.57 3.77
N ALA A 58 4.60 1.50 4.18
CA ALA A 58 5.18 0.16 4.34
C ALA A 58 5.76 -0.40 3.03
N PHE A 59 5.15 -0.04 1.89
CA PHE A 59 5.61 -0.40 0.55
C PHE A 59 6.44 0.68 -0.14
N SER A 60 6.74 1.79 0.55
CA SER A 60 7.47 2.95 0.03
C SER A 60 6.86 3.57 -1.24
N PHE A 61 5.52 3.53 -1.34
CA PHE A 61 4.78 4.20 -2.40
C PHE A 61 4.59 5.70 -2.10
N ARG A 62 4.47 6.51 -3.15
CA ARG A 62 4.17 7.93 -3.01
C ARG A 62 2.78 8.15 -2.42
N ALA A 63 2.66 9.04 -1.44
CA ALA A 63 1.39 9.36 -0.78
C ALA A 63 0.26 9.79 -1.74
N ILE A 64 0.60 10.49 -2.83
CA ILE A 64 -0.37 10.92 -3.86
C ILE A 64 -1.03 9.73 -4.59
N GLU A 65 -0.39 8.56 -4.59
CA GLU A 65 -0.85 7.36 -5.27
C GLU A 65 -1.70 6.43 -4.38
N THR A 66 -1.74 6.69 -3.06
CA THR A 66 -2.52 5.91 -2.07
C THR A 66 -3.98 5.71 -2.46
N GLN A 67 -4.60 6.74 -3.06
CA GLN A 67 -6.01 6.69 -3.43
C GLN A 67 -6.30 5.78 -4.63
N LYS A 68 -5.27 5.28 -5.34
CA LYS A 68 -5.45 4.36 -6.48
C LYS A 68 -5.68 2.91 -6.05
N PHE A 69 -5.41 2.59 -4.78
CA PHE A 69 -5.70 1.28 -4.20
C PHE A 69 -7.18 1.13 -3.86
N ARG A 70 -7.72 -0.05 -4.16
CA ARG A 70 -9.11 -0.42 -3.94
C ARG A 70 -9.24 -1.34 -2.73
N PRO A 71 -10.40 -1.41 -2.07
CA PRO A 71 -10.63 -2.34 -0.97
C PRO A 71 -10.55 -3.81 -1.39
N ASP A 72 -10.79 -4.15 -2.66
CA ASP A 72 -10.71 -5.51 -3.22
C ASP A 72 -9.32 -5.89 -3.74
N ASP A 73 -8.35 -4.97 -3.74
CA ASP A 73 -6.97 -5.32 -4.10
C ASP A 73 -6.41 -6.30 -3.06
N GLN A 74 -5.87 -7.43 -3.54
CA GLN A 74 -5.21 -8.42 -2.68
C GLN A 74 -3.84 -7.91 -2.23
N LEU A 75 -3.52 -8.08 -0.95
CA LEU A 75 -2.23 -7.69 -0.39
C LEU A 75 -1.08 -8.38 -1.12
N LEU A 76 -1.17 -9.70 -1.31
CA LEU A 76 -0.20 -10.47 -2.09
C LEU A 76 -0.21 -10.10 -3.58
N GLY A 77 -1.36 -9.67 -4.13
CA GLY A 77 -1.44 -9.14 -5.49
C GLY A 77 -0.60 -7.87 -5.67
N VAL A 78 -0.66 -6.94 -4.73
CA VAL A 78 0.17 -5.73 -4.74
C VAL A 78 1.65 -6.08 -4.56
N TYR A 79 1.97 -6.98 -3.62
CA TYR A 79 3.35 -7.43 -3.39
C TYR A 79 3.97 -8.07 -4.65
N ARG A 80 3.25 -8.98 -5.32
CA ARG A 80 3.72 -9.63 -6.56
C ARG A 80 3.89 -8.64 -7.70
N ALA A 81 2.99 -7.67 -7.83
CA ALA A 81 3.10 -6.64 -8.86
C ALA A 81 4.32 -5.72 -8.61
N LEU A 82 4.70 -5.48 -7.35
CA LEU A 82 5.90 -4.72 -7.00
C LEU A 82 7.18 -5.52 -7.24
N ASN A 83 7.14 -6.84 -7.04
CA ASN A 83 8.29 -7.73 -7.15
C ASN A 83 8.08 -8.82 -8.22
N PRO A 84 7.87 -8.48 -9.50
CA PRO A 84 7.47 -9.47 -10.52
C PRO A 84 8.55 -10.51 -10.84
N ALA A 85 9.84 -10.17 -10.62
CA ALA A 85 10.97 -11.03 -10.94
C ALA A 85 11.57 -11.79 -9.74
N LYS A 86 11.11 -11.51 -8.51
CA LYS A 86 11.69 -12.13 -7.31
C LYS A 86 11.09 -13.52 -7.07
N TRP A 87 11.91 -14.54 -7.30
CA TRP A 87 11.62 -15.93 -6.93
C TRP A 87 11.76 -16.18 -5.42
N ILE A 88 12.63 -15.41 -4.75
CA ILE A 88 12.78 -15.43 -3.29
C ILE A 88 12.07 -14.21 -2.73
N PRO A 89 10.97 -14.37 -1.97
CA PRO A 89 10.29 -13.25 -1.35
C PRO A 89 11.17 -12.72 -0.21
N GLU A 90 12.02 -11.74 -0.50
CA GLU A 90 12.38 -10.81 0.56
C GLU A 90 11.10 -10.00 0.87
N SER A 91 10.39 -10.41 1.92
CA SER A 91 9.09 -9.86 2.32
C SER A 91 9.25 -8.61 3.18
N LYS A 92 10.25 -7.76 2.91
CA LYS A 92 10.57 -6.58 3.73
C LYS A 92 9.41 -5.60 3.81
N GLU A 93 8.62 -5.46 2.75
CA GLU A 93 7.41 -4.62 2.74
C GLU A 93 6.31 -5.19 3.64
N VAL A 94 6.11 -6.51 3.59
CA VAL A 94 5.10 -7.21 4.41
C VAL A 94 5.51 -7.21 5.88
N GLU A 95 6.80 -7.36 6.17
CA GLU A 95 7.35 -7.25 7.52
C GLU A 95 7.19 -5.84 8.08
N ARG A 96 7.52 -4.81 7.28
CA ARG A 96 7.28 -3.40 7.64
C ARG A 96 5.79 -3.15 7.91
N LEU A 97 4.91 -3.67 7.05
CA LEU A 97 3.47 -3.57 7.25
C LEU A 97 3.03 -4.24 8.57
N ALA A 98 3.50 -5.46 8.84
CA ALA A 98 3.19 -6.18 10.07
C ALA A 98 3.65 -5.39 11.32
N LYS A 99 4.86 -4.81 11.27
CA LYS A 99 5.40 -3.97 12.34
C LYS A 99 4.55 -2.72 12.59
N GLU A 100 4.17 -2.00 11.53
CA GLU A 100 3.35 -0.79 11.65
C GLU A 100 1.92 -1.10 12.09
N LEU A 101 1.31 -2.20 11.64
CA LEU A 101 0.00 -2.66 12.11
C LEU A 101 0.02 -2.99 13.61
N ARG A 102 1.05 -3.71 14.06
CA ARG A 102 1.21 -4.05 15.48
C ARG A 102 1.42 -2.79 16.32
N LYS A 103 2.29 -1.89 15.86
CA LYS A 103 2.60 -0.64 16.55
C LYS A 103 1.39 0.30 16.64
N ARG A 104 0.64 0.49 15.55
CA ARG A 104 -0.41 1.51 15.46
C ARG A 104 -1.79 1.01 15.88
N TYR A 105 -2.07 -0.27 15.69
CA TYR A 105 -3.39 -0.84 15.93
C TYR A 105 -3.37 -2.05 16.87
N GLY A 106 -2.20 -2.53 17.31
CA GLY A 106 -2.12 -3.72 18.15
C GLY A 106 -2.55 -5.00 17.42
N ILE A 107 -2.43 -5.02 16.09
CA ILE A 107 -2.79 -6.17 15.24
C ILE A 107 -1.52 -6.89 14.84
N ALA A 108 -1.40 -8.17 15.21
CA ALA A 108 -0.39 -9.05 14.64
C ALA A 108 -0.91 -9.58 13.30
N LEU A 109 -0.22 -9.22 12.20
CA LEU A 109 -0.63 -9.61 10.85
C LEU A 109 -0.71 -11.13 10.67
N ALA A 110 0.14 -11.88 11.37
CA ALA A 110 0.15 -13.35 11.34
C ALA A 110 -1.17 -13.96 11.87
N ASP A 111 -1.82 -13.33 12.85
CA ASP A 111 -3.03 -13.85 13.48
C ASP A 111 -4.27 -13.70 12.58
N ILE A 112 -4.21 -12.79 11.61
CA ILE A 112 -5.29 -12.47 10.67
C ILE A 112 -4.93 -12.79 9.22
N TRP A 113 -3.80 -13.46 8.99
CA TRP A 113 -3.28 -13.70 7.65
C TRP A 113 -4.18 -14.66 6.88
N ASP A 114 -4.45 -14.32 5.62
CA ASP A 114 -5.12 -15.16 4.64
C ASP A 114 -4.52 -14.87 3.26
N ASP A 115 -4.32 -15.90 2.44
CA ASP A 115 -3.67 -15.75 1.13
C ASP A 115 -4.49 -14.91 0.13
N ARG A 116 -5.79 -14.78 0.36
CA ARG A 116 -6.72 -13.94 -0.41
C ARG A 116 -7.03 -12.63 0.31
N MET A 117 -6.32 -12.31 1.40
CA MET A 117 -6.54 -11.09 2.17
C MET A 117 -6.46 -9.86 1.28
N THR A 118 -7.55 -9.10 1.28
CA THR A 118 -7.66 -7.82 0.58
C THR A 118 -7.31 -6.66 1.50
N LEU A 119 -7.00 -5.50 0.92
CA LEU A 119 -6.80 -4.28 1.70
C LEU A 119 -8.04 -3.91 2.51
N GLY A 120 -9.23 -4.19 1.98
CA GLY A 120 -10.50 -4.00 2.68
C GLY A 120 -10.64 -4.96 3.86
N ALA A 121 -10.33 -6.25 3.71
CA ALA A 121 -10.36 -7.20 4.82
C ALA A 121 -9.40 -6.78 5.94
N LEU A 122 -8.18 -6.39 5.58
CA LEU A 122 -7.20 -5.87 6.55
C LEU A 122 -7.71 -4.61 7.25
N PHE A 123 -8.31 -3.67 6.53
CA PHE A 123 -8.92 -2.47 7.12
C PHE A 123 -10.10 -2.81 8.04
N ALA A 124 -10.88 -3.85 7.74
CA ALA A 124 -11.96 -4.31 8.60
C ALA A 124 -11.43 -4.77 9.97
N HIS A 125 -10.31 -5.49 10.02
CA HIS A 125 -9.66 -5.86 11.28
C HIS A 125 -9.19 -4.62 12.07
N VAL A 126 -8.63 -3.62 11.38
CA VAL A 126 -8.27 -2.32 12.00
C VAL A 126 -9.48 -1.64 12.64
N GLN A 127 -10.62 -1.63 11.94
CA GLN A 127 -11.84 -1.01 12.45
C GLN A 127 -12.45 -1.79 13.63
N GLN A 128 -12.41 -3.13 13.59
CA GLN A 128 -12.88 -3.98 14.70
C GLN A 128 -12.04 -3.76 15.96
N LYS A 129 -10.70 -3.75 15.84
CA LYS A 129 -9.80 -3.54 16.97
C LYS A 129 -9.96 -2.16 17.60
N LYS A 130 -10.18 -1.11 16.80
CA LYS A 130 -10.50 0.23 17.33
C LYS A 130 -11.80 0.26 18.11
N ARG A 131 -12.82 -0.49 17.68
CA ARG A 131 -14.10 -0.59 18.41
C ARG A 131 -13.94 -1.31 19.74
N SER A 132 -13.12 -2.36 19.81
CA SER A 132 -12.90 -3.14 21.03
C SER A 132 -12.06 -2.44 22.09
N VAL A 133 -11.26 -1.44 21.72
CA VAL A 133 -10.43 -0.64 22.66
C VAL A 133 -11.18 0.62 23.12
N GLY A 134 -12.26 1.01 22.44
CA GLY A 134 -13.10 2.16 22.79
C GLY A 134 -14.28 1.84 23.72
N HIS A 135 -14.33 0.62 24.27
CA HIS A 135 -15.19 0.19 25.39
C HIS A 135 -14.28 -0.24 26.53
#